data_AF-A0A6H2C294-F1
#
_entry.id   AF-A0A6H2C294-F1
#
_cell.length_a   1.000
_cell.length_b   1.000
_cell.length_c   1.000
_cell.angle_alpha   90.00
_cell.angle_beta   90.00
_cell.angle_gamma   90.00
#
_symmetry.space_group_name_H-M   'P 1'
#
loop_
_entity.id
_entity.type
_entity.pdbx_description
1 polymer ?
#
loop_
_entity_poly.entity_id
_entity_poly.type
_entity_poly.pdbx_seq_one_letter_code
_entity_poly.pdbx_strand_id
1 'polypeptide(L)'
;MQITISPHLQSTYKLIQCAFPKGIEPQNYLPLLALLSEEMSDRNLAEVVAYYSGKDYSVVLNDVYRVQSINIPTSEAIANLKKRLLICGYEQWLEEG
;
A
#
# COMPACT_ATOMS: atom_id res chain seq x y z
N MET A 1 15.58 -15.24 7.38
CA MET A 1 16.05 -14.56 6.16
C MET A 1 15.76 -13.07 6.35
N GLN A 2 16.79 -12.22 6.36
CA GLN A 2 16.56 -10.78 6.25
C GLN A 2 16.22 -10.51 4.78
N ILE A 3 14.94 -10.39 4.47
CA ILE A 3 14.51 -9.88 3.17
C ILE A 3 14.76 -8.38 3.25
N THR A 4 15.77 -7.88 2.56
CA THR A 4 15.94 -6.43 2.40
C THR A 4 15.05 -6.03 1.24
N ILE A 5 14.06 -5.17 1.47
CA ILE A 5 13.18 -4.70 0.40
C ILE A 5 13.99 -3.97 -0.69
N SER A 6 13.59 -4.17 -1.95
CA SER A 6 14.24 -3.56 -3.11
C SER A 6 14.38 -2.03 -2.94
N PRO A 7 15.52 -1.41 -3.34
CA PRO A 7 15.77 0.02 -3.13
C PRO A 7 14.68 0.95 -3.65
N HIS A 8 14.08 0.62 -4.80
CA HIS A 8 13.00 1.41 -5.41
C HIS A 8 11.67 1.36 -4.65
N LEU A 9 11.52 0.46 -3.69
CA LEU A 9 10.33 0.35 -2.84
C LEU A 9 10.54 0.94 -1.44
N GLN A 10 11.74 1.44 -1.14
CA GLN A 10 12.06 1.95 0.20
C GLN A 10 11.23 3.17 0.57
N SER A 11 10.93 4.07 -0.38
CA SER A 11 10.09 5.23 -0.09
C SER A 11 8.64 4.83 0.18
N THR A 12 8.08 3.92 -0.64
CA THR A 12 6.74 3.35 -0.38
C THR A 12 6.68 2.62 0.96
N TYR A 13 7.72 1.85 1.32
CA TYR A 13 7.79 1.19 2.63
C TYR A 13 7.76 2.22 3.77
N LYS A 14 8.54 3.30 3.68
CA LYS A 14 8.57 4.36 4.70
C LYS A 14 7.24 5.09 4.82
N LEU A 15 6.57 5.35 3.70
CA LEU A 15 5.23 5.94 3.68
C LEU A 15 4.22 5.05 4.43
N ILE A 16 4.19 3.75 4.12
CA ILE A 16 3.33 2.77 4.79
C ILE A 16 3.71 2.65 6.28
N GLN A 17 5.00 2.62 6.60
CA GLN A 17 5.50 2.52 7.97
C GLN A 17 5.10 3.71 8.84
N CYS A 18 5.21 4.93 8.31
CA CYS A 18 4.75 6.13 8.99
C CYS A 18 3.24 6.08 9.23
N ALA A 19 2.47 5.67 8.22
CA ALA A 19 1.02 5.62 8.34
C ALA A 19 0.58 4.54 9.34
N PHE A 20 1.22 3.37 9.33
CA PHE A 20 0.79 2.16 10.04
C PHE A 20 1.87 1.56 10.95
N PRO A 21 2.43 2.30 11.92
CA PRO A 21 3.62 1.86 12.67
C PRO A 21 3.44 0.57 13.49
N LYS A 22 2.19 0.14 13.69
CA LYS A 22 1.82 -1.10 14.41
C LYS A 22 1.25 -2.19 13.48
N GLY A 23 1.39 -2.03 12.16
CA GLY A 23 0.77 -2.87 11.14
C GLY A 23 -0.50 -2.26 10.56
N ILE A 24 -0.91 -2.76 9.40
CA ILE A 24 -2.08 -2.28 8.65
C ILE A 24 -3.35 -2.88 9.27
N GLU A 25 -4.24 -2.04 9.77
CA GLU A 25 -5.50 -2.52 10.35
C GLU A 25 -6.42 -3.10 9.25
N PRO A 26 -7.23 -4.14 9.53
CA PRO A 26 -8.03 -4.83 8.50
C PRO A 26 -8.91 -3.91 7.64
N GLN A 27 -9.50 -2.88 8.25
CA GLN A 27 -10.35 -1.90 7.56
C GLN A 27 -9.58 -1.00 6.58
N ASN A 28 -8.26 -0.88 6.73
CA ASN A 28 -7.41 -0.02 5.91
C ASN A 28 -6.65 -0.79 4.82
N TYR A 29 -6.60 -2.13 4.90
CA TYR A 29 -5.85 -2.96 3.96
C TYR A 29 -6.34 -2.82 2.52
N LEU A 30 -7.62 -3.06 2.25
CA LEU A 30 -8.15 -2.94 0.89
C LEU A 30 -8.14 -1.50 0.36
N PRO A 31 -8.53 -0.47 1.15
CA PRO A 31 -8.35 0.93 0.74
C PRO A 31 -6.92 1.30 0.37
N LEU A 32 -5.92 0.73 1.06
CA LEU A 32 -4.50 0.98 0.77
C LEU A 32 -4.11 0.40 -0.57
N LEU A 33 -4.51 -0.83 -0.84
CA LEU A 33 -4.25 -1.46 -2.13
C LEU A 33 -4.92 -0.67 -3.27
N ALA A 34 -6.18 -0.28 -3.09
CA ALA A 34 -6.92 0.47 -4.10
C ALA A 34 -6.23 1.81 -4.40
N LEU A 35 -5.94 2.59 -3.36
CA LEU A 35 -5.32 3.91 -3.50
C LEU A 35 -3.95 3.85 -4.18
N LEU A 36 -3.04 2.98 -3.70
CA LEU A 36 -1.69 2.96 -4.24
C LEU A 36 -1.61 2.28 -5.61
N SER A 37 -2.55 1.40 -5.96
CA SER A 37 -2.55 0.75 -7.28
C SER A 37 -2.82 1.71 -8.43
N GLU A 38 -3.36 2.90 -8.15
CA GLU A 38 -3.53 3.97 -9.15
C GLU A 38 -2.19 4.65 -9.51
N GLU A 39 -1.20 4.59 -8.61
CA GLU A 39 0.03 5.40 -8.69
C GLU A 39 1.29 4.55 -8.94
N MET A 40 1.23 3.23 -8.69
CA MET A 40 2.37 2.34 -8.88
C MET A 40 1.95 0.96 -9.39
N SER A 41 2.90 0.23 -9.98
CA SER A 41 2.63 -1.12 -10.49
C SER A 41 2.08 -2.07 -9.41
N ASP A 42 1.05 -2.84 -9.77
CA ASP A 42 0.46 -3.91 -8.94
C ASP A 42 1.50 -4.85 -8.32
N ARG A 43 2.56 -5.19 -9.08
CA ARG A 43 3.63 -6.10 -8.61
C ARG A 43 4.48 -5.44 -7.53
N ASN A 44 4.86 -4.18 -7.73
CA ASN A 44 5.63 -3.41 -6.75
C ASN A 44 4.81 -3.18 -5.47
N LEU A 45 3.51 -2.88 -5.63
CA LEU A 45 2.58 -2.71 -4.52
C LEU A 45 2.42 -4.01 -3.72
N ALA A 46 2.23 -5.14 -4.42
CA ALA A 46 2.14 -6.44 -3.78
C ALA A 46 3.43 -6.81 -3.04
N GLU A 47 4.61 -6.55 -3.61
CA GLU A 47 5.91 -6.80 -2.97
C GLU A 47 6.05 -6.02 -1.66
N VAL A 48 5.84 -4.69 -1.69
CA VAL A 48 6.03 -3.86 -0.49
C VAL A 48 4.99 -4.17 0.59
N VAL A 49 3.73 -4.41 0.23
CA VAL A 49 2.69 -4.71 1.21
C VAL A 49 2.86 -6.12 1.78
N ALA A 50 3.22 -7.12 0.97
CA ALA A 50 3.54 -8.47 1.46
C ALA A 50 4.71 -8.41 2.44
N TYR A 51 5.77 -7.69 2.09
CA TYR A 51 6.92 -7.49 2.97
C TYR A 51 6.54 -6.77 4.28
N TYR A 52 5.77 -5.68 4.21
CA TYR A 52 5.37 -4.89 5.37
C TYR A 52 4.44 -5.66 6.32
N SER A 53 3.49 -6.42 5.77
CA SER A 53 2.46 -7.12 6.53
C SER A 53 2.81 -8.56 6.91
N GLY A 54 3.92 -9.09 6.39
CA GLY A 54 4.29 -10.51 6.54
C GLY A 54 3.34 -11.47 5.81
N LYS A 55 2.55 -10.98 4.86
CA LYS A 55 1.63 -11.79 4.04
C LYS A 55 2.37 -12.44 2.87
N ASP A 56 1.78 -13.52 2.35
CA ASP A 56 2.24 -14.13 1.10
C ASP A 56 2.04 -13.18 -0.10
N TYR A 57 3.06 -13.07 -0.96
CA TYR A 57 3.03 -12.17 -2.12
C TYR A 57 1.88 -12.48 -3.08
N SER A 58 1.63 -13.75 -3.39
CA SER A 58 0.56 -14.13 -4.32
C SER A 58 -0.82 -13.82 -3.77
N VAL A 59 -0.99 -13.93 -2.45
CA VAL A 59 -2.23 -13.48 -1.78
C VAL A 59 -2.43 -11.98 -1.94
N VAL A 60 -1.40 -11.16 -1.64
CA VAL A 60 -1.50 -9.70 -1.76
C VAL A 60 -1.73 -9.28 -3.21
N LEU A 61 -1.06 -9.89 -4.18
CA LEU A 61 -1.26 -9.58 -5.60
C LEU A 61 -2.69 -9.88 -6.06
N ASN A 62 -3.27 -10.99 -5.63
CA ASN A 62 -4.68 -11.30 -5.92
C ASN A 62 -5.63 -10.28 -5.28
N ASP A 63 -5.30 -9.78 -4.08
CA ASP A 63 -6.09 -8.73 -3.43
C ASP A 63 -5.99 -7.40 -4.19
N VAL A 64 -4.82 -7.05 -4.75
CA VAL A 64 -4.66 -5.86 -5.61
C VAL A 64 -5.60 -5.94 -6.82
N TYR A 65 -5.62 -7.07 -7.54
CA TYR A 65 -6.54 -7.25 -8.67
C TYR A 65 -8.02 -7.22 -8.24
N ARG A 66 -8.32 -7.76 -7.06
CA ARG A 66 -9.67 -7.80 -6.52
C ARG A 66 -10.22 -6.40 -6.21
N VAL A 67 -9.41 -5.50 -5.63
CA VAL A 67 -9.86 -4.15 -5.28
C VAL A 67 -10.08 -3.25 -6.50
N GLN A 68 -9.53 -3.60 -7.65
CA GLN A 68 -9.73 -2.88 -8.91
C GLN A 68 -11.03 -3.26 -9.64
N SER A 69 -11.64 -4.41 -9.32
CA SER A 69 -12.72 -4.97 -10.13
C SER A 69 -13.91 -5.56 -9.36
N ILE A 70 -13.70 -6.15 -8.18
CA ILE A 70 -14.73 -6.92 -7.46
C ILE A 70 -15.05 -6.31 -6.10
N ASN A 71 -14.02 -6.02 -5.30
CA ASN A 71 -14.17 -5.50 -3.94
C ASN A 71 -13.61 -4.08 -3.86
N ILE A 72 -14.17 -3.18 -4.67
CA ILE A 72 -13.77 -1.78 -4.72
C ILE A 72 -14.13 -1.12 -3.38
N PRO A 73 -13.15 -0.61 -2.60
CA PRO A 73 -13.43 0.10 -1.37
C PRO A 73 -14.25 1.37 -1.62
N THR A 74 -15.00 1.83 -0.63
CA THR A 74 -15.78 3.07 -0.78
C THR A 74 -14.86 4.26 -0.96
N SER A 75 -15.31 5.27 -1.73
CA SER A 75 -14.56 6.50 -1.94
C SER A 75 -14.25 7.22 -0.62
N GLU A 76 -15.13 7.10 0.38
CA GLU A 76 -14.89 7.62 1.73
C GLU A 76 -13.70 6.91 2.41
N ALA A 77 -13.62 5.57 2.34
CA ALA A 77 -12.53 4.82 2.92
C ALA A 77 -11.19 5.18 2.26
N ILE A 78 -11.18 5.30 0.93
CA ILE A 78 -10.00 5.73 0.16
C ILE A 78 -9.60 7.15 0.54
N ALA A 79 -10.55 8.09 0.61
CA ALA A 79 -10.27 9.48 0.96
C ALA A 79 -9.73 9.64 2.40
N ASN A 80 -10.28 8.89 3.35
CA ASN A 80 -9.80 8.87 4.73
C ASN A 80 -8.39 8.30 4.82
N LEU A 81 -8.09 7.25 4.05
CA LEU A 81 -6.75 6.72 3.99
C LEU A 81 -5.76 7.70 3.34
N LYS A 82 -6.15 8.35 2.24
CA LYS A 82 -5.32 9.37 1.59
C LYS A 82 -4.93 10.49 2.55
N LYS A 83 -5.87 10.98 3.39
CA LYS A 83 -5.56 11.96 4.45
C LYS A 83 -4.49 11.46 5.41
N ARG A 84 -4.53 10.18 5.80
CA ARG A 84 -3.50 9.57 6.66
C ARG A 84 -2.14 9.54 5.97
N LEU A 85 -2.10 9.15 4.69
CA LEU A 85 -0.84 9.12 3.92
C LEU A 85 -0.27 10.52 3.68
N LEU A 86 -1.11 11.55 3.48
CA LEU A 86 -0.67 12.94 3.33
C LEU A 86 0.18 13.41 4.52
N ILE A 87 -0.20 13.04 5.75
CA ILE A 87 0.58 13.36 6.97
C ILE A 87 1.96 12.69 6.94
N CYS A 88 2.10 11.60 6.20
CA CYS A 88 3.32 10.80 6.07
C CYS A 88 4.13 11.10 4.80
N GLY A 89 3.80 12.17 4.08
CA GLY A 89 4.55 12.62 2.91
C GLY A 89 4.11 12.00 1.58
N TYR A 90 2.81 11.69 1.45
CA TYR A 90 2.25 11.17 0.19
C TYR A 90 2.51 12.08 -1.02
N GLU A 91 2.46 13.40 -0.86
CA GLU A 91 2.73 14.34 -1.96
C GLU A 91 4.17 14.23 -2.45
N GLN A 92 5.14 14.20 -1.54
CA GLN A 92 6.55 14.02 -1.88
C GLN A 92 6.78 12.65 -2.51
N TRP A 93 6.11 11.62 -2.00
CA TRP A 93 6.20 10.28 -2.57
C TRP A 93 5.68 10.21 -4.02
N LEU A 94 4.63 10.97 -4.36
CA LEU A 94 4.14 11.06 -5.75
C LEU A 94 5.14 11.76 -6.69
N GLU A 95 5.93 12.71 -6.18
CA GLU A 95 6.95 13.42 -6.97
C GLU A 95 8.19 12.56 -7.26
N GLU A 96 8.37 11.44 -6.56
CA GLU A 96 9.46 10.49 -6.78
C GLU A 96 9.22 9.50 -7.95
N GLY A 97 7.97 9.43 -8.44
CA GLY A 97 7.48 8.47 -9.43
C GLY A 97 7.86 8.73 -10.88
#